data_AF-A0A6A5A025-F1
#
_entry.id   AF-A0A6A5A025-F1
#
_cell.length_a   1.000
_cell.length_b   1.000
_cell.length_c   1.000
_cell.angle_alpha   90.00
_cell.angle_beta   90.00
_cell.angle_gamma   90.00
#
_symmetry.space_group_name_H-M   'P 1'
#
loop_
_entity.id
_entity.type
_entity.pdbx_description
1 polymer ?
#
loop_
_entity_poly.entity_id
_entity_poly.type
_entity_poly.pdbx_seq_one_letter_code
_entity_poly.pdbx_strand_id
1 'polypeptide(L)'
;MKHLPVLASTSLLPWGLLSLYFVQSFLQSFPMTAYGDWLFNEIHMSPATTNFYYALTFFPWNLKPVYALVSDNFPIFGYRRKYYIVLCEAGAALSVLATGLFVRSVAGAFVVKMIDSSCEAFTQMMLGVVL
;
A
#
# COMPACT_ATOMS: atom_id res chain seq x y z
N MET A 1 -21.93 -41.36 19.98
CA MET A 1 -20.64 -40.75 20.37
C MET A 1 -19.61 -40.98 19.26
N LYS A 2 -19.46 -40.02 18.33
CA LYS A 2 -18.23 -39.82 17.53
C LYS A 2 -18.07 -38.31 17.30
N HIS A 3 -17.86 -37.59 18.39
CA HIS A 3 -17.23 -36.27 18.38
C HIS A 3 -15.75 -36.49 18.61
N LEU A 4 -14.91 -35.86 17.77
CA LEU A 4 -13.55 -35.31 18.03
C LEU A 4 -12.83 -35.12 16.66
N PRO A 5 -11.97 -34.10 16.48
CA PRO A 5 -12.34 -32.79 15.94
C PRO A 5 -11.59 -32.38 14.66
N VAL A 6 -12.18 -31.45 13.90
CA VAL A 6 -11.60 -30.76 12.73
C VAL A 6 -10.55 -29.73 13.19
N LEU A 7 -9.44 -30.19 13.77
CA LEU A 7 -8.43 -29.32 14.41
C LEU A 7 -6.98 -29.60 13.97
N ALA A 8 -6.75 -30.05 12.73
CA ALA A 8 -5.38 -30.40 12.30
C ALA A 8 -5.04 -30.15 10.82
N SER A 9 -5.66 -29.18 10.14
CA SER A 9 -5.06 -28.59 8.93
C SER A 9 -4.46 -27.23 9.29
N THR A 10 -3.36 -27.28 10.04
CA THR A 10 -2.28 -26.28 10.08
C THR A 10 -2.70 -24.84 9.75
N SER A 11 -3.09 -24.10 10.79
CA SER A 11 -3.13 -22.63 10.86
C SER A 11 -1.72 -22.00 10.79
N LEU A 12 -0.85 -22.54 9.94
CA LEU A 12 0.42 -21.92 9.58
C LEU A 12 0.08 -20.89 8.52
N LEU A 13 0.07 -19.61 8.91
CA LEU A 13 0.14 -18.49 7.98
C LEU A 13 1.06 -18.88 6.80
N PRO A 14 0.55 -19.01 5.57
CA PRO A 14 1.36 -19.40 4.42
C PRO A 14 2.58 -18.48 4.34
N TRP A 15 3.79 -19.04 4.32
CA TRP A 15 5.03 -18.27 4.30
C TRP A 15 5.06 -17.20 3.20
N GLY A 16 4.37 -17.44 2.08
CA GLY A 16 4.20 -16.48 1.00
C GLY A 16 3.34 -15.25 1.36
N LEU A 17 2.35 -15.39 2.24
CA LEU A 17 1.57 -14.23 2.71
C LEU A 17 2.36 -13.41 3.72
N LEU A 18 3.10 -14.08 4.61
CA LEU A 18 4.01 -13.41 5.54
C LEU A 18 5.09 -12.63 4.80
N SER A 19 5.68 -13.20 3.75
CA SER A 19 6.69 -12.51 2.94
C SER A 19 6.10 -11.30 2.21
N LEU A 20 4.88 -11.40 1.66
CA LEU A 20 4.22 -10.27 1.02
C LEU A 20 3.91 -9.14 2.02
N TYR A 21 3.40 -9.48 3.20
CA TYR A 21 3.17 -8.50 4.27
C TYR A 21 4.47 -7.83 4.73
N PHE A 22 5.52 -8.63 4.89
CA PHE A 22 6.83 -8.13 5.27
C PHE A 22 7.37 -7.16 4.21
N VAL A 23 7.34 -7.54 2.93
CA VAL A 23 7.82 -6.70 1.83
C VAL A 23 7.01 -5.41 1.76
N GLN A 24 5.68 -5.49 1.81
CA GLN A 24 4.82 -4.31 1.78
C GLN A 24 5.13 -3.36 2.96
N SER A 25 5.24 -3.89 4.18
CA SER A 25 5.53 -3.08 5.38
C SER A 25 6.94 -2.51 5.38
N PHE A 26 7.90 -3.28 4.86
CA PHE A 26 9.29 -2.86 4.72
C PHE A 26 9.41 -1.70 3.73
N LEU A 27 8.80 -1.82 2.55
CA LEU A 27 8.82 -0.77 1.53
C LEU A 27 8.16 0.52 2.00
N GLN A 28 7.10 0.43 2.82
CA GLN A 28 6.45 1.60 3.40
C GLN A 28 7.34 2.29 4.47
N SER A 29 7.98 1.51 5.34
CA SER A 29 8.71 2.05 6.51
C SER A 29 10.16 2.43 6.21
N PHE A 30 10.84 1.69 5.32
CA PHE A 30 12.25 1.87 5.01
C PHE A 30 12.61 3.28 4.50
N PRO A 31 11.87 3.89 3.55
CA PRO A 31 12.23 5.19 2.99
C PRO A 31 11.80 6.38 3.85
N MET A 32 11.25 6.18 5.07
CA MET A 32 10.68 7.28 5.87
C MET A 32 11.65 8.44 6.12
N THR A 33 12.92 8.15 6.41
CA THR A 33 13.95 9.19 6.60
C THR A 33 14.31 9.88 5.28
N ALA A 34 14.42 9.11 4.19
CA ALA A 34 14.72 9.65 2.86
C ALA A 34 13.60 10.56 2.35
N TYR A 35 12.33 10.21 2.61
CA TYR A 35 11.19 11.10 2.30
C TYR A 35 11.24 12.40 3.10
N GLY A 36 11.64 12.34 4.39
CA GLY A 36 11.82 13.54 5.19
C GLY A 36 12.87 14.47 4.58
N ASP A 37 14.06 13.94 4.29
CA ASP A 37 15.14 14.69 3.65
C ASP A 37 14.71 15.27 2.30
N TRP A 38 14.07 14.47 1.45
CA TRP A 38 13.56 14.91 0.16
C TRP A 38 12.54 16.05 0.27
N LEU A 39 11.58 15.97 1.20
CA LEU A 39 10.56 17.02 1.36
C LEU A 39 11.15 18.35 1.86
N PHE A 40 12.10 18.30 2.80
CA PHE A 40 12.68 19.50 3.40
C PHE A 40 13.85 20.09 2.59
N ASN A 41 14.75 19.24 2.10
CA ASN A 41 16.02 19.65 1.50
C ASN A 41 16.00 19.68 -0.02
N GLU A 42 15.19 18.85 -0.70
CA GLU A 42 15.07 18.92 -2.17
C GLU A 42 13.85 19.72 -2.63
N ILE A 43 12.68 19.44 -2.04
CA ILE A 43 11.41 20.11 -2.43
C ILE A 43 11.23 21.45 -1.72
N HIS A 44 11.96 21.67 -0.62
CA HIS A 44 11.86 22.87 0.22
C HIS A 44 10.44 23.16 0.71
N MET A 45 9.69 22.12 1.09
CA MET A 45 8.35 22.30 1.66
C MET A 45 8.41 23.01 3.01
N SER A 46 7.52 23.99 3.20
CA SER A 46 7.33 24.61 4.51
C SER A 46 6.72 23.60 5.50
N PRO A 47 7.01 23.68 6.81
CA PRO A 47 6.48 22.74 7.81
C PRO A 47 4.96 22.63 7.81
N ALA A 48 4.25 23.75 7.57
CA ALA A 48 2.80 23.76 7.44
C ALA A 48 2.32 22.94 6.23
N THR A 49 3.01 23.05 5.09
CA THR A 49 2.70 22.29 3.88
C THR A 49 3.02 20.82 4.05
N THR A 50 4.14 20.48 4.70
CA THR A 50 4.53 19.10 5.01
C THR A 50 3.51 18.40 5.91
N ASN A 51 2.97 19.09 6.91
CA ASN A 51 1.88 18.55 7.73
C ASN A 51 0.63 18.27 6.89
N PHE A 52 0.26 19.19 6.00
CA PHE A 52 -0.87 19.00 5.10
C PHE A 52 -0.62 17.86 4.11
N TYR A 53 0.61 17.70 3.63
CA TYR A 53 1.06 16.60 2.80
C TYR A 53 0.82 15.25 3.48
N TYR A 54 1.30 15.06 4.71
CA TYR A 54 1.06 13.80 5.41
C TYR A 54 -0.42 13.56 5.73
N ALA A 55 -1.17 14.60 6.10
CA ALA A 55 -2.59 14.47 6.38
C ALA A 55 -3.40 14.04 5.15
N LEU A 56 -3.17 14.68 4.00
CA LEU A 56 -3.86 14.34 2.75
C LEU A 56 -3.39 13.00 2.19
N THR A 57 -2.09 12.74 2.19
CA THR A 57 -1.57 11.48 1.64
C THR A 57 -1.93 10.28 2.51
N PHE A 58 -2.37 10.46 3.75
CA PHE A 58 -2.96 9.41 4.57
C PHE A 58 -4.44 9.15 4.27
N PHE A 59 -5.13 10.08 3.60
CA PHE A 59 -6.56 9.97 3.30
C PHE A 59 -6.97 8.65 2.61
N PRO A 60 -6.23 8.12 1.60
CA PRO A 60 -6.58 6.87 0.92
C PRO A 60 -6.78 5.65 1.83
N TRP A 61 -6.19 5.64 3.02
CA TRP A 61 -6.32 4.56 3.99
C TRP A 61 -7.73 4.45 4.57
N ASN A 62 -8.50 5.53 4.53
CA ASN A 62 -9.90 5.56 4.96
C ASN A 62 -10.85 4.96 3.91
N LEU A 63 -10.39 4.80 2.66
CA LEU A 63 -11.18 4.27 1.55
C LEU A 63 -11.09 2.74 1.42
N LYS A 64 -10.49 2.04 2.38
CA LYS A 64 -10.40 0.57 2.39
C LYS A 64 -11.73 -0.16 2.13
N PRO A 65 -12.87 0.24 2.72
CA PRO A 65 -14.16 -0.36 2.40
C PRO A 65 -14.52 -0.26 0.91
N VAL A 66 -14.17 0.85 0.27
CA VAL A 66 -14.37 1.06 -1.17
C VAL A 66 -13.51 0.10 -1.98
N TYR A 67 -12.23 -0.07 -1.62
CA TYR A 67 -11.33 -1.00 -2.30
C TYR A 67 -11.82 -2.45 -2.22
N ALA A 68 -12.38 -2.85 -1.07
CA ALA A 68 -13.00 -4.16 -0.92
C ALA A 68 -14.17 -4.35 -1.89
N LEU A 69 -15.11 -3.39 -1.93
CA LEU A 69 -16.25 -3.41 -2.85
C LEU A 69 -15.80 -3.48 -4.31
N VAL A 70 -14.77 -2.73 -4.71
CA VAL A 70 -14.23 -2.78 -6.08
C VAL A 70 -13.72 -4.18 -6.41
N SER A 71 -12.90 -4.77 -5.54
CA SER A 71 -12.33 -6.10 -5.76
C SER A 71 -13.38 -7.22 -5.83
N ASP A 72 -14.49 -7.06 -5.10
CA ASP A 72 -15.56 -8.06 -5.05
C ASP A 72 -16.51 -7.96 -6.25
N ASN A 73 -16.71 -6.77 -6.82
CA ASN A 73 -17.60 -6.58 -7.97
C ASN A 73 -16.88 -6.72 -9.32
N PHE A 74 -15.59 -6.42 -9.39
CA PHE A 74 -14.83 -6.40 -10.64
C PHE A 74 -13.64 -7.38 -10.61
N PRO A 75 -13.85 -8.69 -10.83
CA PRO A 75 -12.76 -9.64 -10.90
C PRO A 75 -11.90 -9.40 -12.16
N ILE A 76 -10.58 -9.35 -11.98
CA ILE A 76 -9.62 -9.22 -13.07
C ILE A 76 -9.19 -10.63 -13.50
N PHE A 77 -9.34 -10.98 -14.78
CA PHE A 77 -9.06 -12.33 -15.31
C PHE A 77 -9.70 -13.48 -14.51
N GLY A 78 -10.88 -13.23 -13.91
CA GLY A 78 -11.58 -14.21 -13.06
C GLY A 78 -11.04 -14.31 -11.61
N TYR A 79 -9.97 -13.59 -11.26
CA TYR A 79 -9.45 -13.51 -9.90
C TYR A 79 -9.83 -12.19 -9.24
N ARG A 80 -10.36 -12.28 -8.03
CA ARG A 80 -10.83 -11.10 -7.28
C ARG A 80 -9.72 -10.28 -6.63
N ARG A 81 -8.53 -10.86 -6.38
CA ARG A 81 -7.52 -10.27 -5.46
C ARG A 81 -6.10 -10.28 -6.01
N LYS A 82 -5.65 -11.42 -6.56
CA LYS A 82 -4.24 -11.64 -6.97
C LYS A 82 -3.71 -10.55 -7.90
N TYR A 83 -4.47 -10.21 -8.95
CA TYR A 83 -4.04 -9.20 -9.91
C TYR A 83 -4.12 -7.78 -9.38
N TYR A 84 -5.05 -7.49 -8.46
CA TYR A 84 -5.08 -6.18 -7.79
C TYR A 84 -3.82 -5.94 -6.97
N ILE A 85 -3.34 -6.95 -6.23
CA ILE A 85 -2.08 -6.87 -5.48
C ILE A 85 -0.92 -6.56 -6.44
N VAL A 86 -0.79 -7.32 -7.53
CA VAL A 86 0.31 -7.11 -8.49
C VAL A 86 0.26 -5.73 -9.13
N LEU A 87 -0.92 -5.27 -9.56
CA LEU A 87 -1.10 -3.96 -10.18
C LEU A 87 -0.80 -2.81 -9.21
N CYS A 88 -1.26 -2.92 -7.96
CA CYS A 88 -1.05 -1.88 -6.95
C CYS A 88 0.42 -1.84 -6.51
N GLU A 89 1.07 -2.98 -6.28
CA GLU A 89 2.50 -3.02 -5.95
C GLU A 89 3.37 -2.50 -7.10
N ALA A 90 3.00 -2.79 -8.36
CA ALA A 90 3.67 -2.19 -9.51
C ALA A 90 3.48 -0.66 -9.53
N GLY A 91 2.28 -0.17 -9.22
CA GLY A 91 1.98 1.26 -9.11
C GLY A 91 2.76 1.95 -8.00
N ALA A 92 2.87 1.34 -6.82
CA ALA A 92 3.67 1.84 -5.71
C ALA A 92 5.16 1.88 -6.08
N ALA A 93 5.69 0.78 -6.66
CA ALA A 93 7.08 0.74 -7.13
C ALA A 93 7.40 1.84 -8.15
N LEU A 94 6.50 2.05 -9.13
CA LEU A 94 6.64 3.13 -10.10
C LEU A 94 6.56 4.51 -9.46
N SER A 95 5.76 4.68 -8.41
CA SER A 95 5.62 5.94 -7.68
C SER A 95 6.89 6.28 -6.90
N VAL A 96 7.50 5.29 -6.23
CA VAL A 96 8.81 5.46 -5.57
C VAL A 96 9.89 5.81 -6.58
N LEU A 97 9.95 5.09 -7.71
CA LEU A 97 10.90 5.39 -8.79
C LEU A 97 10.68 6.80 -9.36
N ALA A 98 9.43 7.19 -9.61
CA ALA A 98 9.10 8.52 -10.10
C ALA A 98 9.51 9.62 -9.12
N THR A 99 9.33 9.37 -7.81
CA THR A 99 9.75 10.28 -6.76
C THR A 99 11.24 10.58 -6.82
N GLY A 100 12.07 9.54 -6.91
CA GLY A 100 13.53 9.71 -6.98
C GLY A 100 14.03 10.33 -8.29
N LEU A 101 13.37 10.05 -9.42
CA LEU A 101 13.87 10.42 -10.75
C LEU A 101 13.33 11.76 -11.28
N PHE A 102 12.03 12.03 -11.07
CA PHE A 102 11.33 13.09 -11.82
C PHE A 102 10.68 14.16 -10.93
N VAL A 103 10.37 13.86 -9.67
CA VAL A 103 9.59 14.78 -8.84
C VAL A 103 10.49 15.79 -8.13
N ARG A 104 10.42 17.04 -8.58
CA ARG A 104 11.15 18.19 -8.00
C ARG A 104 10.24 19.35 -7.58
N SER A 105 8.93 19.13 -7.52
CA SER A 105 7.95 20.16 -7.16
C SER A 105 7.00 19.69 -6.07
N VAL A 106 6.46 20.65 -5.31
CA VAL A 106 5.48 20.40 -4.25
C VAL A 106 4.26 19.66 -4.81
N ALA A 107 3.66 20.16 -5.89
CA ALA A 107 2.49 19.53 -6.51
C ALA A 107 2.79 18.11 -6.99
N GLY A 108 3.95 17.88 -7.60
CA GLY A 108 4.37 16.54 -8.03
C GLY A 108 4.51 15.58 -6.85
N ALA A 109 5.00 16.06 -5.70
CA ALA A 109 5.11 15.25 -4.49
C ALA A 109 3.74 14.80 -3.98
N PHE A 110 2.76 15.70 -3.93
CA PHE A 110 1.38 15.35 -3.56
C PHE A 110 0.79 14.30 -4.52
N VAL A 111 0.93 14.50 -5.82
CA VAL A 111 0.37 13.60 -6.83
C VAL A 111 0.97 12.21 -6.71
N VAL A 112 2.31 12.11 -6.70
CA VAL A 112 2.99 10.82 -6.66
C VAL A 112 2.68 10.07 -5.37
N LYS A 113 2.63 10.76 -4.23
CA LYS A 113 2.35 10.12 -2.94
C LYS A 113 0.87 9.76 -2.76
N MET A 114 -0.06 10.50 -3.35
CA MET A 114 -1.48 10.10 -3.38
C MET A 114 -1.67 8.79 -4.15
N ILE A 115 -1.02 8.65 -5.31
CA ILE A 115 -1.06 7.41 -6.10
C ILE A 115 -0.47 6.25 -5.30
N ASP A 116 0.74 6.46 -4.76
CA ASP A 116 1.45 5.48 -3.93
C ASP A 116 0.60 5.02 -2.73
N SER A 117 0.06 5.96 -1.95
CA SER A 117 -0.76 5.66 -0.77
C SER A 117 -2.07 4.95 -1.12
N SER A 118 -2.71 5.29 -2.24
CA SER A 118 -3.86 4.54 -2.75
C SER A 118 -3.50 3.11 -3.09
N CYS A 119 -2.36 2.89 -3.76
CA CYS A 119 -1.86 1.55 -4.08
C CYS A 119 -1.54 0.75 -2.82
N GLU A 120 -0.79 1.32 -1.85
CA GLU A 120 -0.46 0.67 -0.58
C GLU A 120 -1.73 0.28 0.21
N ALA A 121 -2.68 1.20 0.34
CA ALA A 121 -3.91 0.96 1.07
C ALA A 121 -4.78 -0.12 0.40
N PHE A 122 -4.80 -0.15 -0.94
CA PHE A 122 -5.50 -1.19 -1.71
C PHE A 122 -4.83 -2.55 -1.51
N THR A 123 -3.50 -2.64 -1.68
CA THR A 123 -2.78 -3.91 -1.48
C THR A 123 -2.99 -4.45 -0.07
N GLN A 124 -2.88 -3.60 0.95
CA GLN A 124 -3.04 -4.04 2.34
C GLN A 124 -4.45 -4.60 2.60
N MET A 125 -5.48 -4.00 1.99
CA MET A 125 -6.84 -4.52 2.10
C MET A 125 -6.97 -5.89 1.43
N MET A 126 -6.31 -6.10 0.28
CA MET A 126 -6.33 -7.38 -0.42
C MET A 126 -5.59 -8.47 0.35
N LEU A 127 -4.48 -8.14 1.00
CA LEU A 127 -3.71 -9.07 1.82
C LEU A 127 -4.47 -9.46 3.11
N GLY A 128 -5.19 -8.51 3.72
CA GLY A 128 -5.85 -8.71 5.03
C GLY A 128 -7.02 -9.68 5.04
N VAL A 129 -7.65 -9.90 3.89
CA VAL A 129 -8.80 -10.80 3.77
C VAL A 129 -8.38 -12.22 3.35
N VAL A 130 -7.09 -12.45 3.08
CA VAL A 130 -6.57 -13.80 2.78
C VAL A 130 -6.29 -14.59 4.08
N LEU A 131 -6.36 -13.92 5.24
CA LEU A 131 -6.28 -14.51 6.58
C LEU A 131 -7.68 -14.83 7.12
#